data_AF-A0A831VWR6-F1
#
_entry.id   AF-A0A831VWR6-F1
#
_cell.length_a   1.000
_cell.length_b   1.000
_cell.length_c   1.000
_cell.angle_alpha   90.00
_cell.angle_beta   90.00
_cell.angle_gamma   90.00
#
_symmetry.space_group_name_H-M   'P 1'
#
loop_
_entity.id
_entity.type
_entity.pdbx_description
1 polymer ?
#
loop_
_entity_poly.entity_id
_entity_poly.type
_entity_poly.pdbx_seq_one_letter_code
_entity_poly.pdbx_strand_id
1 'polypeptide(L)' 'MELQVGVKILLQNKDGKYLLVRRSPEKYPEIEAKNSWGIVGGRIIPGSPLFENLKREVKEETE' A
#
# COMPACT_ATOMS: atom_id res chain seq x y z
N MET A 1 -21.94 3.05 10.53
CA MET A 1 -20.61 3.55 10.11
C MET A 1 -19.58 2.56 10.65
N GLU A 2 -18.82 1.90 9.78
CA GLU A 2 -17.85 0.88 10.18
C GLU A 2 -16.45 1.48 10.13
N LEU A 3 -15.68 1.35 11.22
CA LEU A 3 -14.29 1.80 11.26
C LEU A 3 -13.46 0.93 10.32
N GLN A 4 -12.78 1.57 9.37
CA GLN A 4 -11.90 0.88 8.44
C GLN A 4 -10.45 1.20 8.78
N VAL A 5 -9.66 0.18 9.12
CA VAL A 5 -8.26 0.31 9.50
C VAL A 5 -7.37 -0.08 8.31
N GLY A 6 -6.36 0.74 8.04
CA GLY A 6 -5.36 0.46 7.00
C GLY A 6 -3.97 0.31 7.60
N VAL A 7 -3.11 -0.43 6.90
CA VAL A 7 -1.70 -0.60 7.25
C VAL A 7 -0.83 -0.29 6.04
N LYS A 8 0.32 0.33 6.27
CA LYS A 8 1.29 0.68 5.22
C LYS A 8 2.71 0.38 5.67
N ILE A 9 3.59 0.12 4.70
CA ILE A 9 5.01 -0.13 4.95
C ILE A 9 5.87 0.73 4.03
N LEU A 10 6.93 1.29 4.61
CA LEU A 10 7.99 1.96 3.87
C LEU A 10 9.16 0.97 3.74
N LEU A 11 9.32 0.39 2.55
CA LEU A 11 10.35 -0.60 2.29
C LEU A 11 11.62 0.08 1.77
N GLN A 12 12.75 -0.17 2.44
CA GLN A 12 14.06 0.33 2.05
C GLN A 12 14.94 -0.84 1.56
N ASN A 13 15.61 -0.66 0.42
CA ASN A 13 16.61 -1.62 -0.06
C ASN A 13 18.00 -1.35 0.57
N LYS A 14 18.97 -2.22 0.29
CA LYS A 14 20.35 -2.10 0.82
C LYS A 14 21.09 -0.84 0.36
N ASP A 15 20.66 -0.22 -0.73
CA ASP A 15 21.23 1.03 -1.26
C ASP A 15 20.59 2.28 -0.63
N GLY A 16 19.68 2.09 0.33
CA GLY A 16 18.94 3.18 0.96
C GLY A 16 17.76 3.73 0.16
N LYS A 17 17.41 3.12 -0.99
CA LYS A 17 16.28 3.52 -1.83
C LYS A 17 14.97 2.98 -1.29
N TYR A 18 13.88 3.74 -1.48
CA TYR A 18 12.55 3.37 -1.04
C TYR A 18 11.66 2.89 -2.18
N LEU A 19 10.84 1.88 -1.91
CA LEU A 19 9.82 1.43 -2.84
C LEU A 19 8.62 2.39 -2.82
N LEU A 20 8.30 2.94 -3.99
CA LEU A 20 7.07 3.67 -4.24
C LEU A 20 6.28 2.95 -5.33
N VAL A 21 4.95 2.98 -5.21
CA VAL A 21 4.03 2.44 -6.21
C VAL A 21 3.22 3.57 -6.82
N ARG A 22 2.89 3.44 -8.10
CA ARG A 22 2.01 4.39 -8.78
C ARG A 22 0.57 3.88 -8.68
N ARG A 23 -0.30 4.67 -8.07
CA ARG A 23 -1.73 4.35 -7.96
C ARG A 23 -2.35 4.23 -9.34
N SER A 24 -3.24 3.25 -9.50
CA SER A 24 -4.02 3.09 -10.73
C SER A 24 -4.94 4.31 -10.94
N PRO A 25 -4.86 4.99 -12.09
CA PRO A 25 -5.76 6.10 -12.40
C PRO A 25 -7.21 5.63 -12.62
N GLU A 26 -7.44 4.36 -12.97
CA GLU A 26 -8.78 3.81 -13.11
C GLU A 26 -9.48 3.65 -11.76
N LYS A 27 -8.71 3.26 -10.73
CA LYS A 27 -9.22 3.08 -9.36
C LYS A 27 -9.34 4.40 -8.60
N TYR A 28 -8.52 5.39 -8.95
CA TYR A 28 -8.46 6.70 -8.31
C TYR A 28 -8.44 7.84 -9.35
N PRO A 29 -9.51 8.00 -10.15
CA PRO A 29 -9.57 9.00 -11.21
C PRO A 29 -9.50 10.45 -10.70
N GLU A 30 -9.80 10.68 -9.43
CA GLU A 30 -9.72 11.97 -8.75
C GLU A 30 -8.28 12.39 -8.39
N ILE A 31 -7.32 11.47 -8.44
CA ILE A 31 -5.92 11.74 -8.08
C ILE A 31 -5.16 12.17 -9.33
N GLU A 32 -4.68 13.43 -9.34
CA GLU A 32 -3.81 13.94 -10.39
C GLU A 32 -2.55 13.06 -10.55
N ALA A 33 -2.11 12.84 -11.80
CA ALA A 33 -1.00 11.95 -12.11
C ALA A 33 0.30 12.29 -11.38
N LYS A 34 0.57 13.57 -11.09
CA LYS A 34 1.74 14.00 -10.30
C LYS A 34 1.67 13.61 -8.81
N ASN A 35 0.47 13.36 -8.29
CA ASN A 35 0.18 12.96 -6.91
C ASN A 35 -0.14 11.46 -6.78
N SER A 36 0.12 10.68 -7.84
CA SER A 36 -0.23 9.26 -7.91
C SER A 36 0.74 8.34 -7.17
N TRP A 37 1.90 8.84 -6.75
CA TRP A 37 2.88 8.05 -6.01
C TRP A 37 2.41 7.81 -4.56
N GLY A 38 2.56 6.58 -4.10
CA GLY A 38 2.27 6.19 -2.74
C GLY A 38 3.21 5.08 -2.26
N ILE A 39 2.99 4.66 -1.02
CA ILE A 39 3.67 3.50 -0.42
C ILE A 39 2.69 2.33 -0.33
N VAL A 40 3.26 1.13 -0.34
CA VAL A 40 2.51 -0.12 -0.36
C VAL A 40 1.67 -0.29 0.90
N GLY A 41 0.45 -0.82 0.73
CA GLY A 41 -0.42 -1.21 1.83
C GLY A 41 -1.88 -0.85 1.61
N GLY A 42 -2.76 -1.52 2.33
CA GLY A 42 -4.20 -1.45 2.14
C GLY A 42 -4.97 -1.68 3.43
N ARG A 43 -6.21 -2.16 3.28
CA ARG A 43 -7.11 -2.42 4.41
C ARG A 43 -6.68 -3.69 5.12
N ILE A 44 -6.76 -3.70 6.45
CA ILE A 44 -6.51 -4.93 7.19
C ILE A 44 -7.70 -5.88 7.07
N ILE A 45 -7.42 -7.17 7.11
CA ILE A 45 -8.41 -8.21 7.35
C ILE A 45 -8.56 -8.35 8.88
N PRO A 46 -9.74 -8.08 9.45
CA PRO A 46 -9.98 -8.23 10.89
C PRO A 46 -9.68 -9.65 11.37
N GLY A 47 -9.05 -9.77 12.54
CA GLY A 47 -8.66 -11.07 13.11
C GLY A 47 -7.31 -11.61 12.62
N SER A 48 -6.70 -11.03 11.58
CA SER A 48 -5.38 -11.41 11.09
C SER A 48 -4.25 -10.57 11.71
N PRO A 49 -3.06 -11.13 11.96
CA PRO A 49 -1.92 -10.36 12.44
C PRO A 49 -1.54 -9.21 11.49
N LEU A 50 -1.06 -8.10 12.06
CA LEU A 50 -0.69 -6.89 11.29
C LEU A 50 0.39 -7.20 10.24
N PHE A 51 1.38 -8.02 10.61
CA PHE A 51 2.51 -8.35 9.74
C PHE A 51 2.10 -9.24 8.55
N GLU A 52 1.12 -10.12 8.73
CA GLU A 52 0.60 -10.95 7.64
C GLU A 52 -0.22 -10.11 6.65
N ASN A 53 -0.98 -9.13 7.13
CA ASN A 53 -1.63 -8.15 6.26
C ASN A 53 -0.60 -7.36 5.44
N LEU A 54 0.51 -6.93 6.06
CA LEU A 54 1.58 -6.25 5.33
C LEU A 54 2.22 -7.13 4.26
N LYS A 55 2.55 -8.40 4.56
CA LYS A 55 3.10 -9.33 3.57
C LYS A 55 2.15 -9.52 2.39
N ARG A 56 0.84 -9.68 2.66
CA ARG A 56 -0.19 -9.82 1.62
C ARG A 56 -0.19 -8.60 0.71
N GLU A 57 -0.31 -7.40 1.27
CA GLU A 57 -0.35 -6.15 0.49
C GLU A 57 0.93 -5.91 -0.31
N VAL A 58 2.09 -6.25 0.26
CA VAL A 58 3.37 -6.18 -0.46
C VAL A 58 3.36 -7.09 -1.67
N LYS A 59 2.90 -8.33 -1.51
CA LYS A 59 2.80 -9.29 -2.61
C LYS A 59 1.82 -8.80 -3.69
N GLU A 60 0.60 -8.45 -3.31
CA GLU A 60 -0.48 -8.08 -4.24
C GLU A 60 -0.19 -6.80 -5.06
N GLU A 61 0.58 -5.85 -4.54
CA GLU A 61 0.90 -4.60 -5.24
C GLU A 61 2.22 -4.64 -6.03
N THR A 62 3.04 -5.70 -5.88
CA THR A 62 4.39 -5.74 -6.48
C THR A 62 4.71 -7.00 -7.30
N GLU A 63 3.91 -8.06 -7.17
CA GLU A 63 4.01 -9.32 -7.93
C GLU A 63 2.71 -9.61 -8.72
#